data_AF-A0A4V1X5K9-F1
#
_entry.id   AF-A0A4V1X5K9-F1
#
_cell.length_a   1.000
_cell.length_b   1.000
_cell.length_c   1.000
_cell.angle_alpha   90.00
_cell.angle_beta   90.00
_cell.angle_gamma   90.00
#
_symmetry.space_group_name_H-M   'P 1'
#
loop_
_entity.id
_entity.type
_entity.pdbx_description
1 polymer ?
#
loop_
_entity_poly.entity_id
_entity_poly.type
_entity_poly.pdbx_seq_one_letter_code
_entity_poly.pdbx_strand_id
1 'polypeptide(L)' 'MNASILQLNKRTLKVNEIAYLHQACQQCKERKGRCDGGKPCCSYCSKYEKHCIYTVRRRRGPGKR' A
#
# COMPACT_ATOMS: atom_id res chain seq x y z
N MET A 1 -23.95 26.24 -20.75
CA MET A 1 -23.38 24.88 -20.95
C MET A 1 -22.16 24.78 -20.05
N ASN A 2 -22.39 24.35 -18.81
CA ASN A 2 -21.52 24.66 -17.69
C ASN A 2 -20.45 23.56 -17.54
N ALA A 3 -19.26 23.85 -18.07
CA ALA A 3 -18.05 23.01 -18.00
C ALA A 3 -17.43 22.95 -16.59
N SER A 4 -18.26 22.81 -15.55
CA SER A 4 -17.83 22.82 -14.14
C SER A 4 -18.00 21.46 -13.43
N ILE A 5 -18.46 20.42 -14.14
CA ILE A 5 -18.65 19.05 -13.60
C ILE A 5 -17.44 18.13 -13.91
N LEU A 6 -16.21 18.65 -13.84
CA LEU A 6 -14.99 17.82 -13.97
C LEU A 6 -13.96 18.06 -12.86
N GLN A 7 -14.31 18.82 -11.81
CA GLN A 7 -13.37 19.25 -10.78
C GLN A 7 -13.72 18.80 -9.36
N LEU A 8 -14.48 17.73 -9.17
CA LEU A 8 -14.65 17.12 -7.86
C LEU A 8 -13.67 15.96 -7.68
N ASN A 9 -12.70 16.19 -6.78
CA ASN A 9 -11.91 15.20 -6.06
C ASN A 9 -10.54 14.77 -6.61
N LYS A 10 -9.72 15.71 -7.10
CA LYS A 10 -8.25 15.52 -7.17
C LYS A 10 -7.53 15.75 -5.81
N ARG A 11 -8.27 15.83 -4.68
CA ARG A 11 -7.71 16.16 -3.35
C ARG A 11 -7.61 15.00 -2.37
N THR A 12 -8.06 13.78 -2.70
CA THR A 12 -8.02 12.62 -1.78
C THR A 12 -7.03 11.52 -2.16
N LEU A 13 -6.06 11.78 -3.05
CA LEU A 13 -5.05 10.79 -3.46
C LEU A 13 -3.61 11.20 -3.10
N LYS A 14 -3.41 11.89 -1.97
CA LYS A 14 -2.08 12.04 -1.36
C LYS A 14 -2.00 11.35 -0.01
N VAL A 15 -2.58 10.14 0.07
CA VAL A 15 -2.35 9.24 1.19
C VAL A 15 -0.92 8.70 1.12
N ASN A 16 0.01 9.44 1.75
CA ASN A 16 1.16 8.88 2.44
C ASN A 16 2.00 7.84 1.65
N GLU A 17 2.32 8.13 0.39
CA GLU A 17 3.00 7.20 -0.55
C GLU A 17 4.37 6.68 -0.04
N ILE A 18 5.01 7.45 0.84
CA ILE A 18 6.34 7.14 1.40
C ILE A 18 6.29 6.03 2.46
N ALA A 19 5.23 5.93 3.26
CA ALA A 19 5.11 4.90 4.30
C ALA A 19 5.03 3.47 3.73
N TYR A 20 4.75 3.36 2.43
CA TYR A 20 4.58 2.12 1.68
C TYR A 20 5.84 1.62 0.99
N LEU A 21 6.86 2.47 0.81
CA LEU A 21 8.05 2.14 -0.01
C LEU A 21 8.89 0.99 0.56
N HIS A 22 8.91 0.81 1.88
CA HIS A 22 9.75 -0.20 2.54
C HIS A 22 8.97 -1.30 3.25
N GLN A 23 7.67 -1.43 2.98
CA GLN A 23 6.84 -2.42 3.64
C GLN A 23 6.58 -3.62 2.74
N ALA A 24 6.79 -4.83 3.24
CA ALA A 24 6.31 -6.03 2.57
C ALA A 24 4.77 -6.09 2.55
N CYS A 25 4.19 -6.57 1.45
CA CYS A 25 2.76 -6.89 1.39
C CYS A 25 2.38 -8.01 2.39
N GLN A 26 1.10 -8.13 2.72
CA GLN A 26 0.56 -9.13 3.65
C GLN A 26 0.92 -10.56 3.21
N GLN A 27 0.73 -10.88 1.93
CA GLN A 27 1.06 -12.22 1.42
C GLN A 27 2.54 -12.58 1.62
N CYS A 28 3.45 -11.63 1.41
CA CYS A 28 4.87 -11.83 1.64
C CYS A 28 5.23 -11.90 3.14
N LYS A 29 4.51 -11.19 4.01
CA LYS A 29 4.66 -11.31 5.47
C LYS A 29 4.20 -12.68 5.97
N GLU A 30 3.03 -13.13 5.54
CA GLU A 30 2.45 -14.42 5.92
C GLU A 30 3.33 -15.58 5.48
N ARG A 31 3.81 -15.56 4.23
CA ARG A 31 4.73 -16.58 3.71
C ARG A 31 6.15 -16.44 4.25
N LYS A 32 6.45 -15.39 5.04
CA LYS A 32 7.78 -15.03 5.55
C LYS A 32 8.86 -14.91 4.45
N GLY A 33 8.47 -14.47 3.26
CA GLY A 33 9.35 -14.35 2.11
C GLY A 33 9.71 -12.90 1.78
N ARG A 34 10.79 -12.71 1.00
CA ARG A 34 11.18 -11.38 0.52
C ARG A 34 10.08 -10.77 -0.35
N CYS A 35 9.75 -9.50 -0.11
CA CYS A 35 8.86 -8.70 -0.95
C CYS A 35 9.71 -7.69 -1.71
N ASP A 36 9.49 -7.58 -3.02
CA ASP A 36 10.13 -6.61 -3.89
C ASP A 36 9.56 -5.19 -3.75
N GLY A 37 8.40 -5.02 -3.11
CA GLY A 37 7.81 -3.71 -2.86
C GLY A 37 7.20 -3.03 -4.10
N GLY A 38 7.06 -3.75 -5.23
CA GLY A 38 6.46 -3.23 -6.45
C GLY A 38 5.03 -2.71 -6.25
N LYS A 39 4.71 -1.58 -6.90
CA LYS A 39 3.39 -0.93 -6.84
C LYS A 39 2.83 -0.85 -8.26
N PRO A 40 1.56 -1.19 -8.50
CA PRO A 40 0.48 -1.48 -7.53
C PRO A 40 0.52 -2.88 -6.90
N CYS A 41 1.31 -3.80 -7.43
CA CYS A 41 1.44 -5.19 -6.96
C CYS A 41 2.91 -5.63 -7.01
N CYS A 42 3.35 -6.44 -6.04
CA CYS A 42 4.71 -6.95 -5.99
C CYS A 42 4.90 -8.08 -7.03
N SER A 43 6.11 -8.29 -7.54
CA SER A 43 6.41 -9.27 -8.61
C SER A 43 5.95 -10.69 -8.26
N TYR A 44 6.13 -11.12 -7.01
CA TYR A 44 5.65 -12.42 -6.56
C TYR A 44 4.12 -12.52 -6.66
N CYS A 45 3.40 -11.56 -6.10
CA CYS A 45 1.94 -11.60 -6.10
C CYS A 45 1.38 -11.46 -7.52
N SER A 46 2.02 -10.67 -8.38
CA SER A 46 1.64 -10.56 -9.79
C SER A 46 1.84 -11.85 -10.56
N LYS A 47 2.94 -12.58 -10.31
CA LYS A 47 3.26 -13.84 -11.01
C LYS A 47 2.33 -14.99 -10.62
N TYR A 48 1.93 -15.05 -9.35
CA TYR A 48 1.10 -16.12 -8.81
C TYR A 48 -0.37 -15.71 -8.63
N GLU A 49 -0.76 -14.57 -9.22
CA GLU A 49 -2.10 -14.00 -9.16
C GLU A 49 -2.66 -13.95 -7.72
N LYS A 50 -1.79 -13.61 -6.76
CA LYS A 50 -2.15 -13.50 -5.35
C LYS A 50 -2.64 -12.09 -5.02
N HIS A 51 -3.47 -12.02 -3.99
CA HIS A 51 -4.00 -10.76 -3.53
C HIS A 51 -2.93 -9.93 -2.82
N CYS A 52 -2.44 -8.87 -3.47
CA CYS A 52 -1.34 -8.07 -3.00
C CYS A 52 -1.81 -6.87 -2.16
N ILE A 53 -2.15 -7.12 -0.90
CA ILE A 53 -2.49 -6.06 0.04
C ILE A 53 -1.25 -5.59 0.77
N TYR A 54 -1.03 -4.30 0.82
CA TYR A 54 -0.12 -3.67 1.76
C TYR A 54 -0.97 -2.95 2.81
N THR A 55 -0.57 -2.96 4.08
CA THR A 55 -1.38 -2.38 5.16
C THR A 55 -0.55 -1.41 5.98
N VAL A 56 -1.12 -0.27 6.37
CA VAL A 56 -0.40 0.71 7.19
C VAL A 56 0.07 0.06 8.50
N ARG A 57 1.38 0.11 8.81
CA ARG A 57 1.85 -0.33 10.12
C ARG A 57 1.24 0.58 11.19
N ARG A 58 0.55 0.00 12.16
CA ARG A 58 0.23 0.71 13.39
C ARG A 58 1.55 1.04 14.10
N ARG A 59 1.67 2.28 14.59
CA ARG A 59 2.78 2.65 15.48
C ARG A 59 2.71 1.73 16.70
N ARG A 60 3.85 1.12 17.06
CA ARG A 60 3.94 0.38 18.33
C ARG A 60 3.63 1.38 19.45
N GLY A 61 2.78 1.00 20.39
CA GLY A 61 2.50 1.82 21.57
C GLY A 61 3.76 2.06 22.40
N PRO A 62 3.74 3.02 23.35
CA PRO A 62 4.87 3.23 24.25
C PRO A 62 5.19 1.90 24.94
N GLY A 63 6.44 1.43 24.80
CA GLY A 63 6.86 0.19 25.44
C GLY A 63 6.67 0.30 26.95
N LYS A 64 5.95 -0.65 27.56
CA LYS A 64 5.91 -0.75 29.02
C LYS A 64 7.34 -0.99 29.51
N ARG A 65 7.80 -0.13 30.43
CA ARG A 65 9.02 -0.34 31.22
C ARG A 65 8.76 -1.35 32.30
#